data_AF-A0A3Q3LX28-F1
#
_entry.id   AF-A0A3Q3LX28-F1
#
_cell.length_a   1.000
_cell.length_b   1.000
_cell.length_c   1.000
_cell.angle_alpha   90.00
_cell.angle_beta   90.00
_cell.angle_gamma   90.00
#
_symmetry.space_group_name_H-M   'P 1'
#
loop_
_entity.id
_entity.type
_entity.pdbx_description
1 polymer ?
#
loop_
_entity_poly.entity_id
_entity_poly.type
_entity_poly.pdbx_seq_one_letter_code
_entity_poly.pdbx_strand_id
1 'polypeptide(L)'
;MDSCTTDYTALQTPTRSMALPLETVANLIQQSHQAKTKAYCPYSKFRVGAAVLTQDNNIFTGCNVENACYNLGICAERTALSKAVSEGHNVFKAIAIASDMSDQFISPCGACRQFMREFGKNWDVYMSKPDGKYQKMTVEELLPVSFGPDDLSMKKVPQ
;
A
#
# COMPACT_ATOMS: atom_id res chain seq x y z
N MET A 1 12.87 26.11 -17.59
CA MET A 1 11.89 25.63 -16.60
C MET A 1 11.69 24.14 -16.86
N ASP A 2 12.75 23.35 -16.72
CA ASP A 2 12.78 21.92 -17.04
C ASP A 2 13.34 21.15 -15.85
N SER A 3 12.49 20.86 -14.86
CA SER A 3 12.90 20.08 -13.68
C SER A 3 11.84 19.08 -13.23
N CYS A 4 11.15 18.44 -14.18
CA CYS A 4 10.24 17.34 -13.89
C CYS A 4 10.43 16.18 -14.88
N THR A 5 11.68 15.83 -15.16
CA THR A 5 12.01 14.48 -15.65
C THR A 5 12.46 13.67 -14.46
N THR A 6 11.50 13.11 -13.72
CA THR A 6 11.81 12.09 -12.73
C THR A 6 12.44 10.93 -13.49
N ASP A 7 13.73 10.70 -13.28
CA ASP A 7 14.48 9.66 -13.96
C ASP A 7 14.00 8.29 -13.46
N TYR A 8 13.02 7.71 -14.16
CA TYR A 8 12.40 6.42 -13.80
C TYR A 8 13.41 5.27 -13.71
N THR A 9 14.61 5.41 -14.30
CA THR A 9 15.68 4.42 -14.18
C THR A 9 16.30 4.32 -12.79
N ALA A 10 16.00 5.26 -11.87
CA ALA A 10 16.48 5.24 -10.49
C ALA A 10 15.61 4.41 -9.52
N LEU A 11 14.53 3.76 -9.99
CA LEU A 11 13.82 2.74 -9.21
C LEU A 11 14.68 1.48 -9.15
N GLN A 12 15.73 1.55 -8.31
CA GLN A 12 16.58 0.43 -7.95
C GLN A 12 15.69 -0.74 -7.56
N THR A 13 15.76 -1.82 -8.33
CA THR A 13 15.06 -3.06 -8.04
C THR A 13 15.51 -3.51 -6.65
N PRO A 14 14.62 -3.59 -5.63
CA PRO A 14 15.06 -4.09 -4.34
C PRO A 14 15.45 -5.55 -4.55
N THR A 15 16.74 -5.84 -4.38
CA THR A 15 17.23 -7.19 -4.10
C THR A 15 16.35 -7.78 -3.01
N ARG A 16 15.77 -8.96 -3.29
CA ARG A 16 14.93 -9.79 -2.42
C ARG A 16 14.90 -9.26 -0.97
N SER A 17 13.81 -8.58 -0.60
CA SER A 17 13.55 -8.05 0.75
C SER A 17 14.08 -9.01 1.81
N MET A 18 15.10 -8.60 2.57
CA MET A 18 15.46 -9.30 3.79
C MET A 18 14.23 -9.35 4.68
N ALA A 19 13.95 -10.50 5.28
CA ALA A 19 12.81 -10.65 6.17
C ALA A 19 12.84 -9.55 7.25
N LEU A 20 11.76 -8.77 7.36
CA LEU A 20 11.64 -7.75 8.39
C LEU A 20 11.68 -8.39 9.79
N PRO A 21 12.34 -7.74 10.77
CA PRO A 21 12.29 -8.20 12.16
C PRO A 21 10.85 -8.34 12.65
N LEU A 22 10.57 -9.39 13.44
CA LEU A 22 9.21 -9.67 13.94
C LEU A 22 8.61 -8.50 14.73
N GLU A 23 9.45 -7.79 15.51
CA GLU A 23 9.04 -6.59 16.24
C GLU A 23 8.60 -5.47 15.29
N THR A 24 9.32 -5.26 14.18
CA THR A 24 8.95 -4.28 13.16
C THR A 24 7.60 -4.64 12.53
N VAL A 25 7.37 -5.92 12.23
CA VAL A 25 6.10 -6.41 11.68
C VAL A 25 4.96 -6.19 12.68
N ALA A 26 5.17 -6.55 13.95
CA ALA A 26 4.18 -6.37 15.00
C ALA A 26 3.80 -4.89 15.20
N ASN A 27 4.80 -3.99 15.24
CA ASN A 27 4.57 -2.55 15.31
C ASN A 27 3.80 -2.04 14.09
N LEU A 28 4.16 -2.46 12.87
CA LEU A 28 3.48 -2.03 11.65
C LEU A 28 2.00 -2.46 11.65
N ILE A 29 1.71 -3.70 12.06
CA ILE A 29 0.35 -4.19 12.21
C ILE A 29 -0.39 -3.38 13.29
N GLN A 30 0.20 -3.16 14.46
CA GLN A 30 -0.38 -2.34 15.51
C GLN A 30 -0.75 -0.93 15.04
N GLN A 31 0.15 -0.28 14.29
CA GLN A 31 -0.08 1.04 13.71
C GLN A 31 -1.25 1.04 12.70
N SER A 32 -1.40 -0.02 11.90
CA SER A 32 -2.55 -0.16 10.99
C SER A 32 -3.88 -0.29 11.76
N HIS A 33 -3.89 -1.04 12.88
CA HIS A 33 -5.06 -1.13 13.77
C HIS A 33 -5.40 0.20 14.44
N GLN A 34 -4.39 0.97 14.85
CA GLN A 34 -4.61 2.32 15.41
C GLN A 34 -5.15 3.28 14.35
N ALA A 35 -4.61 3.25 13.14
CA ALA A 35 -5.06 4.10 12.03
C ALA A 35 -6.53 3.88 11.69
N LYS A 36 -7.00 2.61 11.74
CA LYS A 36 -8.40 2.23 11.52
C LYS A 36 -9.39 3.00 12.39
N THR A 37 -9.00 3.42 13.60
CA THR A 37 -9.87 4.17 14.53
C THR A 37 -10.26 5.55 14.00
N LYS A 38 -9.50 6.08 13.03
CA LYS A 38 -9.71 7.40 12.40
C LYS A 38 -10.55 7.34 11.12
N ALA A 39 -10.98 6.15 10.70
CA ALA A 39 -11.73 5.96 9.46
C ALA A 39 -13.01 6.81 9.43
N TYR A 40 -13.20 7.55 8.33
CA TYR A 40 -14.47 8.19 8.01
C TYR A 40 -15.24 7.28 7.08
N CYS A 41 -16.09 6.42 7.65
CA CYS A 41 -16.89 5.47 6.87
C CYS A 41 -18.36 5.45 7.31
N PRO A 42 -19.08 6.58 7.22
CA PRO A 42 -20.47 6.63 7.67
C PRO A 42 -21.42 5.82 6.80
N TYR A 43 -21.03 5.42 5.59
CA TYR A 43 -21.90 4.71 4.66
C TYR A 43 -21.75 3.19 4.81
N SER A 44 -20.54 2.64 4.67
CA SER A 44 -20.34 1.19 4.79
C SER A 44 -20.28 0.71 6.25
N LYS A 45 -19.92 1.61 7.18
CA LYS A 45 -19.52 1.25 8.55
C LYS A 45 -18.36 0.25 8.61
N PHE A 46 -17.60 0.11 7.53
CA PHE A 46 -16.47 -0.81 7.41
C PHE A 46 -15.16 -0.05 7.53
N ARG A 47 -14.54 -0.12 8.71
CA ARG A 47 -13.30 0.61 9.00
C ARG A 47 -12.09 -0.18 8.52
N VAL A 48 -11.20 0.51 7.82
CA VAL A 48 -9.91 -0.02 7.37
C VAL A 48 -8.82 0.96 7.76
N GLY A 49 -7.72 0.43 8.28
CA GLY A 49 -6.50 1.17 8.57
C GLY A 49 -5.31 0.54 7.84
N ALA A 50 -4.33 1.37 7.48
CA ALA A 50 -3.10 0.93 6.87
C ALA A 50 -1.91 1.67 7.48
N ALA A 51 -0.76 1.00 7.49
CA ALA A 51 0.52 1.58 7.88
C ALA A 51 1.60 1.12 6.91
N VAL A 52 2.30 2.05 6.25
CA VAL A 52 3.38 1.76 5.31
C VAL A 52 4.74 2.10 5.93
N LEU A 53 5.70 1.18 5.78
CA LEU A 53 7.08 1.28 6.21
C LEU A 53 7.96 1.64 5.01
N THR A 54 8.66 2.76 5.13
CA THR A 54 9.59 3.28 4.12
C THR A 54 10.98 2.65 4.22
N GLN A 55 11.81 2.87 3.20
CA GLN A 55 13.19 2.35 3.17
C GLN A 55 14.06 2.88 4.33
N ASP A 56 13.78 4.08 4.78
CA ASP A 56 14.44 4.81 5.86
C ASP A 56 13.76 4.64 7.24
N ASN A 57 12.88 3.63 7.36
CA ASN A 57 12.21 3.21 8.60
C ASN A 57 11.17 4.20 9.17
N ASN A 58 10.71 5.16 8.37
CA ASN A 58 9.55 5.99 8.71
C ASN A 58 8.26 5.21 8.46
N ILE A 59 7.26 5.40 9.35
CA ILE A 59 5.93 4.79 9.24
C ILE A 59 4.89 5.86 8.96
N PHE A 60 4.13 5.68 7.88
CA PHE A 60 3.00 6.53 7.52
C PHE A 60 1.70 5.75 7.65
N THR A 61 0.71 6.34 8.32
CA THR A 61 -0.59 5.73 8.56
C THR A 61 -1.69 6.37 7.72
N GLY A 62 -2.70 5.58 7.40
CA GLY A 62 -3.88 6.00 6.65
C GLY A 62 -5.11 5.20 7.05
N CYS A 63 -6.28 5.74 6.76
CA CYS A 63 -7.57 5.08 6.95
C CYS A 63 -8.46 5.33 5.73
N ASN A 64 -9.52 4.54 5.58
CA ASN A 64 -10.50 4.80 4.52
C ASN A 64 -11.32 6.06 4.84
N VAL A 65 -11.54 6.86 3.80
CA VAL A 65 -12.37 8.06 3.85
C VAL A 65 -13.40 7.93 2.73
N GLU A 66 -14.64 7.73 3.13
CA GLU A 66 -15.76 7.60 2.21
C GLU A 66 -16.33 8.97 1.80
N ASN A 67 -17.17 8.94 0.77
CA ASN A 67 -17.84 10.11 0.25
C ASN A 67 -19.25 9.74 -0.21
N ALA A 68 -20.18 10.69 -0.19
CA ALA A 68 -21.54 10.49 -0.70
C ALA A 68 -21.53 10.04 -2.17
N CYS A 69 -20.59 10.57 -2.95
CA CYS A 69 -20.26 10.08 -4.28
C CYS A 69 -19.19 8.98 -4.15
N TYR A 70 -19.61 7.71 -4.20
CA TYR A 70 -18.78 6.57 -3.76
C TYR A 70 -17.44 6.44 -4.52
N ASN A 71 -17.39 6.86 -5.78
CA ASN A 71 -16.17 6.87 -6.59
C ASN A 71 -15.10 7.87 -6.10
N LEU A 72 -15.48 8.86 -5.29
CA LEU A 72 -14.55 9.82 -4.68
C LEU A 72 -13.92 9.30 -3.39
N GLY A 73 -14.39 8.16 -2.88
CA GLY A 73 -13.82 7.54 -1.69
C GLY A 73 -12.39 7.03 -1.91
N ILE A 74 -11.59 7.05 -0.84
CA ILE A 74 -10.20 6.57 -0.84
C ILE A 74 -10.00 5.49 0.22
N CYS A 75 -9.28 4.43 -0.16
CA CYS A 75 -8.95 3.32 0.73
C CYS A 75 -7.77 3.65 1.63
N ALA A 76 -7.64 2.94 2.75
CA ALA A 76 -6.61 3.20 3.76
C ALA A 76 -5.19 3.12 3.21
N GLU A 77 -4.93 2.15 2.32
CA GLU A 77 -3.63 1.92 1.69
C GLU A 77 -3.23 3.11 0.83
N ARG A 78 -4.16 3.60 0.00
CA ARG A 78 -3.94 4.78 -0.85
C ARG A 78 -3.77 6.05 -0.02
N THR A 79 -4.49 6.19 1.08
CA THR A 79 -4.28 7.31 2.03
C THR A 79 -2.87 7.27 2.63
N ALA A 80 -2.42 6.12 3.14
CA ALA A 80 -1.11 5.97 3.76
C ALA A 80 0.04 6.21 2.75
N LEU A 81 -0.07 5.65 1.55
CA LEU A 81 0.91 5.82 0.48
C LEU A 81 0.95 7.26 -0.04
N SER A 82 -0.22 7.87 -0.29
CA SER A 82 -0.26 9.27 -0.73
C SER A 82 0.39 10.21 0.28
N LYS A 83 0.18 9.95 1.59
CA LYS A 83 0.85 10.68 2.66
C LYS A 83 2.37 10.51 2.58
N ALA A 84 2.87 9.28 2.57
CA ALA A 84 4.31 9.01 2.50
C ALA A 84 4.98 9.67 1.28
N VAL A 85 4.35 9.54 0.10
CA VAL A 85 4.84 10.12 -1.15
C VAL A 85 4.85 11.64 -1.09
N SER A 86 3.80 12.26 -0.55
CA SER A 86 3.73 13.72 -0.40
C SER A 86 4.78 14.27 0.56
N GLU A 87 5.28 13.44 1.47
CA GLU A 87 6.35 13.78 2.42
C GLU A 87 7.75 13.35 1.92
N GLY A 88 7.87 12.92 0.65
CA GLY A 88 9.15 12.66 0.00
C GLY A 88 9.63 11.19 0.03
N HIS A 89 8.80 10.25 0.49
CA HIS A 89 9.15 8.83 0.55
C HIS A 89 8.43 8.02 -0.53
N ASN A 90 9.18 7.44 -1.47
CA ASN A 90 8.64 6.66 -2.59
C ASN A 90 9.25 5.24 -2.73
N VAL A 91 10.06 4.81 -1.76
CA VAL A 91 10.61 3.44 -1.68
C VAL A 91 10.11 2.78 -0.39
N PHE A 92 9.43 1.65 -0.54
CA PHE A 92 8.72 0.99 0.56
C PHE A 92 9.24 -0.43 0.82
N LYS A 93 9.31 -0.79 2.11
CA LYS A 93 9.66 -2.14 2.58
C LYS A 93 8.43 -3.00 2.76
N ALA A 94 7.38 -2.43 3.34
CA ALA A 94 6.15 -3.15 3.66
C ALA A 94 4.94 -2.22 3.89
N ILE A 95 3.74 -2.78 3.82
CA ILE A 95 2.51 -2.18 4.31
C ILE A 95 1.70 -3.20 5.11
N ALA A 96 1.13 -2.79 6.23
CA ALA A 96 0.15 -3.57 6.98
C ALA A 96 -1.26 -2.98 6.83
N ILE A 97 -2.27 -3.85 6.75
CA ILE A 97 -3.67 -3.49 6.55
C ILE A 97 -4.51 -4.19 7.60
N ALA A 98 -5.38 -3.43 8.27
CA ALA A 98 -6.27 -3.91 9.32
C ALA A 98 -7.72 -3.53 9.03
N SER A 99 -8.66 -4.42 9.39
CA SER A 99 -10.11 -4.15 9.36
C SER A 99 -10.79 -4.62 10.64
N ASP A 100 -12.12 -4.59 10.68
CA ASP A 100 -12.94 -5.19 11.74
C ASP A 100 -13.32 -6.66 11.45
N MET A 101 -12.92 -7.24 10.31
CA MET A 101 -13.25 -8.60 9.92
C MET A 101 -12.44 -9.66 10.70
N SER A 102 -13.11 -10.55 11.44
CA SER A 102 -12.47 -11.63 12.21
C SER A 102 -12.21 -12.91 11.41
N ASP A 103 -13.11 -13.24 10.49
CA ASP A 103 -13.16 -14.59 9.90
C ASP A 103 -12.16 -14.74 8.74
N GLN A 104 -11.81 -13.63 8.08
CA GLN A 104 -10.88 -13.59 6.95
C GLN A 104 -9.83 -12.48 7.14
N PHE A 105 -8.71 -12.58 6.41
CA PHE A 105 -7.72 -11.50 6.34
C PHE A 105 -8.23 -10.40 5.40
N ILE A 106 -8.02 -9.13 5.75
CA ILE A 106 -8.38 -8.01 4.87
C ILE A 106 -7.45 -7.95 3.66
N SER A 107 -7.98 -8.21 2.47
CA SER A 107 -7.21 -8.11 1.23
C SER A 107 -7.31 -6.71 0.63
N PRO A 108 -6.19 -6.12 0.13
CA PRO A 108 -6.27 -4.87 -0.60
C PRO A 108 -7.06 -5.03 -1.90
N CYS A 109 -7.87 -4.03 -2.23
CA CYS A 109 -8.64 -4.04 -3.47
C CYS A 109 -7.72 -3.86 -4.70
N GLY A 110 -8.23 -4.17 -5.90
CA GLY A 110 -7.44 -4.08 -7.14
C GLY A 110 -6.81 -2.71 -7.38
N ALA A 111 -7.53 -1.62 -7.06
CA ALA A 111 -7.00 -0.26 -7.19
C ALA A 111 -5.83 0.01 -6.22
N CYS A 112 -5.88 -0.49 -4.98
CA CYS A 112 -4.77 -0.38 -4.04
C CYS A 112 -3.58 -1.22 -4.47
N ARG A 113 -3.81 -2.42 -5.01
CA ARG A 113 -2.74 -3.26 -5.57
C ARG A 113 -2.01 -2.56 -6.72
N GLN A 114 -2.76 -1.96 -7.64
CA GLN A 114 -2.18 -1.19 -8.74
C GLN A 114 -1.44 0.06 -8.24
N PHE A 115 -1.98 0.77 -7.24
CA PHE A 115 -1.33 1.93 -6.64
C PHE A 115 -0.01 1.54 -5.95
N MET A 116 0.03 0.40 -5.26
CA MET A 116 1.24 -0.16 -4.67
C MET A 116 2.29 -0.52 -5.73
N ARG A 117 1.86 -1.12 -6.85
CA ARG A 117 2.73 -1.57 -7.95
C ARG A 117 3.53 -0.44 -8.61
N GLU A 118 2.99 0.78 -8.61
CA GLU A 118 3.70 1.97 -9.10
C GLU A 118 5.05 2.17 -8.39
N PHE A 119 5.12 1.81 -7.10
CA PHE A 119 6.31 1.98 -6.25
C PHE A 119 7.14 0.69 -6.13
N GLY A 120 6.94 -0.24 -7.07
CA GLY A 120 7.64 -1.51 -7.13
C GLY A 120 6.74 -2.70 -6.75
N LYS A 121 7.24 -3.89 -7.09
CA LYS A 121 6.52 -5.17 -6.95
C LYS A 121 7.04 -6.09 -5.84
N ASN A 122 8.28 -5.85 -5.39
CA ASN A 122 9.03 -6.75 -4.49
C ASN A 122 9.06 -6.26 -3.04
N TRP A 123 7.89 -5.93 -2.48
CA TRP A 123 7.76 -5.49 -1.09
C TRP A 123 6.53 -6.11 -0.43
N ASP A 124 6.54 -6.20 0.90
CA ASP A 124 5.64 -7.06 1.66
C ASP A 124 4.30 -6.36 1.99
N VAL A 125 3.21 -7.12 1.90
CA VAL A 125 1.85 -6.73 2.28
C VAL A 125 1.38 -7.67 3.39
N TYR A 126 1.10 -7.11 4.56
CA TYR A 126 0.61 -7.82 5.74
C TYR A 126 -0.89 -7.57 5.90
N MET A 127 -1.69 -8.58 5.59
CA MET A 127 -3.14 -8.54 5.72
C MET A 127 -3.52 -9.11 7.10
N SER A 128 -3.97 -8.26 8.03
CA SER A 128 -4.17 -8.66 9.43
C SER A 128 -5.64 -8.97 9.78
N LYS A 129 -5.80 -9.67 10.90
CA LYS A 129 -7.05 -9.87 11.62
C LYS A 129 -7.03 -9.12 12.96
N PRO A 130 -8.19 -8.84 13.57
CA PRO A 130 -8.29 -8.23 14.90
C PRO A 130 -7.53 -8.98 16.01
N ASP A 131 -7.33 -10.30 15.88
CA ASP A 131 -6.58 -11.12 16.84
C ASP A 131 -5.05 -11.03 16.66
N GLY A 132 -4.57 -10.19 15.75
CA GLY A 132 -3.15 -9.98 15.46
C GLY A 132 -2.54 -11.00 14.49
N LYS A 133 -3.26 -12.06 14.10
CA LYS A 133 -2.81 -12.95 13.04
C LYS A 133 -2.75 -12.18 11.72
N TYR A 134 -1.83 -12.58 10.85
CA TYR A 134 -1.70 -11.98 9.54
C TYR A 134 -1.32 -13.00 8.47
N GLN A 135 -1.63 -12.66 7.23
CA GLN A 135 -1.10 -13.31 6.04
C GLN A 135 -0.15 -12.34 5.34
N LYS A 136 1.05 -12.82 5.01
CA LYS A 136 2.05 -12.07 4.23
C LYS A 136 1.98 -12.48 2.77
N MET A 137 1.96 -11.50 1.88
CA MET A 137 2.17 -11.66 0.45
C MET A 137 3.03 -10.50 -0.06
N THR A 138 3.61 -10.62 -1.24
CA THR A 138 4.23 -9.49 -1.94
C THR A 138 3.20 -8.79 -2.83
N VAL A 139 3.52 -7.56 -3.29
CA VAL A 139 2.70 -6.86 -4.28
C VAL A 139 2.60 -7.67 -5.59
N GLU A 140 3.68 -8.31 -6.04
CA GLU A 140 3.68 -9.19 -7.22
C GLU A 140 2.72 -10.38 -7.06
N GLU A 141 2.73 -11.05 -5.91
CA GLU A 141 1.82 -12.19 -5.66
C GLU A 141 0.35 -11.75 -5.60
N LEU A 142 0.08 -10.50 -5.17
CA LEU A 142 -1.25 -9.93 -5.14
C LEU A 142 -1.72 -9.43 -6.51
N LEU A 143 -0.80 -9.05 -7.40
CA LEU A 143 -1.10 -8.52 -8.73
C LEU A 143 -0.15 -9.11 -9.79
N PRO A 144 -0.31 -10.41 -10.11
CA PRO A 144 0.54 -11.07 -11.08
C PRO A 144 0.31 -10.48 -12.48
N VAL A 145 1.38 -10.41 -13.29
CA VAL A 145 1.32 -9.91 -14.69
C VAL A 145 0.73 -8.50 -14.75
N SER A 146 1.19 -7.63 -13.84
CA SER A 146 0.65 -6.29 -13.66
C SER A 146 1.09 -5.29 -14.75
N PHE A 147 0.13 -4.50 -15.21
CA PHE A 147 0.41 -3.29 -16.00
C PHE A 147 1.21 -2.27 -15.16
N GLY A 148 2.14 -1.55 -15.77
CA GLY A 148 2.83 -0.41 -15.15
C GLY A 148 3.73 0.37 -16.12
N PRO A 149 4.71 1.13 -15.60
CA PRO A 149 5.55 2.00 -16.41
C PRO A 149 6.26 1.30 -17.58
N ASP A 150 6.65 0.04 -17.39
CA ASP A 150 7.33 -0.77 -18.39
C ASP A 150 6.48 -0.95 -19.66
N ASP A 151 5.16 -1.11 -19.52
CA ASP A 151 4.21 -1.29 -20.63
C ASP A 151 4.10 -0.04 -21.50
N LEU A 152 4.30 1.15 -20.94
CA LEU A 152 4.20 2.41 -21.68
C LEU A 152 5.33 2.58 -22.70
N SER A 153 6.46 1.91 -22.46
CA SER A 153 7.65 1.91 -23.31
C SER A 153 7.62 0.84 -24.42
N MET A 154 6.63 -0.05 -24.40
CA MET A 154 6.53 -1.14 -25.37
C MET A 154 6.16 -0.64 -26.77
N LYS A 155 6.55 -1.41 -27.79
CA LYS A 155 6.20 -1.12 -29.19
C LYS A 155 4.68 -1.17 -29.36
N LYS A 156 4.12 -0.10 -29.92
CA LYS A 156 2.69 0.03 -30.24
C LYS A 156 2.48 -0.18 -31.74
N VAL A 157 1.28 -0.63 -32.11
CA VAL A 157 0.87 -0.67 -33.52
C VAL A 157 0.90 0.77 -34.06
N PRO A 158 1.41 1.02 -35.27
CA PRO A 158 1.29 2.32 -35.92
C PRO A 158 -0.18 2.74 -35.99
N GLN A 159 -0.48 4.00 -35.69
CA GLN A 159 -1.81 4.58 -35.89
C GLN A 159 -2.08 4.84 -37.37
#